data_AF-A0A945Z9I5-F1
#
_entry.id   AF-A0A945Z9I5-F1
#
_cell.length_a   1.000
_cell.length_b   1.000
_cell.length_c   1.000
_cell.angle_alpha   90.00
_cell.angle_beta   90.00
_cell.angle_gamma   90.00
#
_symmetry.space_group_name_H-M   'P 1'
#
loop_
_entity.id
_entity.type
_entity.pdbx_description
1 polymer ?
#
loop_
_entity_poly.entity_id
_entity_poly.type
_entity_poly.pdbx_seq_one_letter_code
_entity_poly.pdbx_strand_id
1 'polypeptide(L)'
;MIGLVLFAFAASAQNGLILEGRFKVDGGSNNGAKIVVEKNGQRLQTKEGTSRFEIELDFQAVYLVSFEKDGFVSKKLRFDTHVPTDRIEYGFEIFEFKVEIFEQYDDVNMVIFNQPVGKISFSDLIDEFDYDTDYTKSIQAQIDDTMDEIEDKKEEIADQVAAEEKAQADVAKQTQNLTTAAQKLEDQGKLEEAIQKLKEANDIKENPQTEKKIQELEKKQEQQAKQQEKQDEFNKVLADAEAAMAQGDLEGAKKLFEQANGVIGGDSKVQAGLAKIEKGIAQAAKEKEAAAAAAAAAEEAAANAAAKTETEEAVIPETGTVILGDVRVGEEASLTARLSEDEKFDGMMRRAEIQQEEFYEEEEQKQLRDDYPRRKTVETEEAGNSVITWVYINYGEFVKTYKRVKHNWGGEYFFIDGQATNRRYWEHETQ
;
A
#
# COMPACT_ATOMS: atom_id res chain seq x y z
N MET A 1 -49.41 66.13 -24.52
CA MET A 1 -47.93 66.15 -24.65
C MET A 1 -47.46 64.75 -24.27
N ILE A 2 -46.77 64.04 -25.15
CA ILE A 2 -46.34 62.65 -24.89
C ILE A 2 -45.00 62.71 -24.16
N GLY A 3 -44.93 62.12 -22.96
CA GLY A 3 -43.69 62.05 -22.19
C GLY A 3 -42.78 60.96 -22.73
N LEU A 4 -41.70 61.35 -23.40
CA LEU A 4 -40.65 60.42 -23.83
C LEU A 4 -39.81 60.00 -22.61
N VAL A 5 -40.03 58.80 -22.08
CA VAL A 5 -39.18 58.24 -21.02
C VAL A 5 -37.89 57.72 -21.67
N LEU A 6 -36.82 58.52 -21.60
CA LEU A 6 -35.47 58.09 -21.93
C LEU A 6 -34.99 57.07 -20.89
N PHE A 7 -34.96 55.81 -21.28
CA PHE A 7 -34.33 54.75 -20.49
C PHE A 7 -32.82 54.86 -20.67
N ALA A 8 -32.15 55.53 -19.74
CA ALA A 8 -30.69 55.62 -19.74
C ALA A 8 -30.10 54.25 -19.36
N PHE A 9 -29.49 53.58 -20.33
CA PHE A 9 -28.57 52.48 -20.03
C PHE A 9 -27.35 53.08 -19.31
N ALA A 10 -27.24 52.82 -18.02
CA ALA A 10 -25.99 53.03 -17.30
C ALA A 10 -25.01 51.94 -17.73
N ALA A 11 -24.07 52.28 -18.61
CA ALA A 11 -22.87 51.47 -18.79
C ALA A 11 -22.08 51.54 -17.47
N SER A 12 -22.03 50.43 -16.74
CA SER A 12 -21.15 50.30 -15.58
C SER A 12 -19.72 50.23 -16.11
N ALA A 13 -18.90 51.24 -15.80
CA ALA A 13 -17.47 51.16 -16.06
C ALA A 13 -16.88 49.99 -15.26
N GLN A 14 -16.15 49.13 -15.96
CA GLN A 14 -15.40 48.00 -15.40
C GLN A 14 -14.16 48.60 -14.71
N ASN A 15 -14.12 48.62 -13.37
CA ASN A 15 -13.10 49.39 -12.63
C ASN A 15 -11.75 48.67 -12.56
N GLY A 16 -11.73 47.37 -12.86
CA GLY A 16 -10.54 46.56 -13.01
C GLY A 16 -10.70 45.46 -14.07
N LEU A 17 -9.62 44.74 -14.34
CA LEU A 17 -9.65 43.50 -15.13
C LEU A 17 -10.41 42.42 -14.33
N ILE A 18 -11.40 41.80 -14.95
CA ILE A 18 -12.15 40.69 -14.33
C ILE A 18 -11.47 39.37 -14.75
N LEU A 19 -11.02 38.63 -13.73
CA LEU A 19 -10.53 37.27 -13.84
C LEU A 19 -11.66 36.29 -13.47
N GLU A 20 -12.07 35.43 -14.38
CA GLU A 20 -12.87 34.24 -14.05
C GLU A 20 -11.98 32.99 -14.12
N GLY A 21 -12.18 32.03 -13.24
CA GLY A 21 -11.38 30.81 -13.33
C GLY A 21 -11.91 29.59 -12.63
N ARG A 22 -11.30 28.46 -12.99
CA ARG A 22 -11.55 27.15 -12.39
C ARG A 22 -10.33 26.66 -11.63
N PHE A 23 -10.54 26.26 -10.38
CA PHE A 23 -9.48 25.73 -9.52
C PHE A 23 -9.74 24.24 -9.25
N LYS A 24 -8.88 23.36 -9.76
CA LYS A 24 -8.85 21.93 -9.38
C LYS A 24 -7.72 21.68 -8.39
N VAL A 25 -8.01 20.83 -7.41
CA VAL A 25 -7.02 20.10 -6.63
C VAL A 25 -7.01 18.67 -7.17
N ASP A 26 -5.91 18.24 -7.76
CA ASP A 26 -5.72 16.86 -8.20
C ASP A 26 -5.57 15.92 -7.00
N GLY A 27 -5.91 14.63 -7.15
CA GLY A 27 -5.90 13.65 -6.05
C GLY A 27 -6.89 13.88 -4.90
N GLY A 28 -7.49 15.07 -4.77
CA GLY A 28 -8.28 15.44 -3.59
C GLY A 28 -9.41 16.44 -3.84
N SER A 29 -9.72 17.22 -2.80
CA SER A 29 -10.75 18.27 -2.85
C SER A 29 -10.19 19.66 -2.54
N ASN A 30 -10.93 20.67 -2.98
CA ASN A 30 -10.69 22.09 -2.73
C ASN A 30 -10.86 22.51 -1.25
N ASN A 31 -11.32 21.62 -0.37
CA ASN A 31 -11.49 21.94 1.05
C ASN A 31 -10.15 22.36 1.68
N GLY A 32 -10.13 23.52 2.33
CA GLY A 32 -8.93 24.11 2.92
C GLY A 32 -7.98 24.80 1.94
N ALA A 33 -8.23 24.72 0.62
CA ALA A 33 -7.50 25.46 -0.39
C ALA A 33 -7.86 26.96 -0.35
N LYS A 34 -6.96 27.80 -0.85
CA LYS A 34 -7.05 29.26 -0.80
C LYS A 34 -6.58 29.87 -2.12
N ILE A 35 -7.10 31.06 -2.42
CA ILE A 35 -6.58 31.92 -3.48
C ILE A 35 -6.12 33.22 -2.83
N VAL A 36 -4.83 33.51 -2.90
CA VAL A 36 -4.20 34.70 -2.32
C VAL A 36 -3.89 35.69 -3.44
N VAL A 37 -4.32 36.94 -3.28
CA VAL A 37 -4.01 38.02 -4.23
C VAL A 37 -3.09 39.01 -3.54
N GLU A 38 -1.92 39.24 -4.13
CA GLU A 38 -0.95 40.22 -3.65
C GLU A 38 -0.77 41.31 -4.70
N LYS A 39 -0.88 42.59 -4.31
CA LYS A 39 -0.70 43.78 -5.15
C LYS A 39 0.62 44.44 -4.80
N ASN A 40 1.52 44.59 -5.78
CA ASN A 40 2.85 45.19 -5.61
C ASN A 40 3.65 44.58 -4.42
N GLY A 41 3.52 43.27 -4.18
CA GLY A 41 4.19 42.56 -3.08
C GLY A 41 3.54 42.70 -1.70
N GLN A 42 2.33 43.28 -1.60
CA GLN A 42 1.53 43.31 -0.38
C GLN A 42 0.24 42.51 -0.56
N ARG A 43 -0.11 41.67 0.42
CA ARG A 43 -1.32 40.86 0.38
C ARG A 43 -2.58 41.73 0.41
N LEU A 44 -3.32 41.73 -0.69
CA LEU A 44 -4.56 42.50 -0.88
C LEU A 44 -5.78 41.69 -0.44
N GLN A 45 -5.84 40.40 -0.81
CA GLN A 45 -6.99 39.54 -0.54
C GLN A 45 -6.56 38.09 -0.26
N THR A 46 -7.41 37.37 0.45
CA THR A 46 -7.41 35.90 0.46
C THR A 46 -8.86 35.43 0.38
N LYS A 47 -9.14 34.53 -0.56
CA LYS A 47 -10.45 33.90 -0.79
C LYS A 47 -10.35 32.40 -0.50
N GLU A 48 -11.47 31.77 -0.16
CA GLU A 48 -11.55 30.31 -0.16
C GLU A 48 -11.38 29.78 -1.59
N GLY A 49 -10.66 28.66 -1.73
CA GLY A 49 -10.29 28.08 -3.01
C GLY A 49 -11.40 27.32 -3.72
N THR A 50 -12.57 27.93 -3.92
CA THR A 50 -13.72 27.29 -4.56
C THR A 50 -13.44 26.87 -6.02
N SER A 51 -14.09 25.80 -6.48
CA SER A 51 -13.84 25.20 -7.81
C SER A 51 -14.09 26.16 -8.98
N ARG A 52 -14.95 27.17 -8.78
CA ARG A 52 -15.03 28.39 -9.61
C ARG A 52 -14.73 29.59 -8.73
N PHE A 53 -14.10 30.61 -9.30
CA PHE A 53 -13.83 31.88 -8.63
C PHE A 53 -13.86 33.04 -9.63
N GLU A 54 -14.03 34.24 -9.10
CA GLU A 54 -14.01 35.53 -9.80
C GLU A 54 -13.13 36.49 -8.99
N ILE A 55 -12.27 37.28 -9.63
CA ILE A 55 -11.38 38.27 -8.99
C ILE A 55 -11.30 39.52 -9.87
N GLU A 56 -11.59 40.71 -9.32
CA GLU A 56 -11.36 42.00 -9.99
C GLU A 56 -9.98 42.55 -9.59
N LEU A 57 -9.18 42.99 -10.57
CA LEU A 57 -7.86 43.61 -10.37
C LEU A 57 -7.84 45.04 -10.93
N ASP A 58 -7.63 46.04 -10.07
CA ASP A 58 -7.49 47.44 -10.50
C ASP A 58 -6.38 47.61 -11.57
N PHE A 59 -6.54 48.56 -12.49
CA PHE A 59 -5.50 48.89 -13.47
C PHE A 59 -4.27 49.59 -12.85
N GLN A 60 -3.19 49.66 -13.62
CA GLN A 60 -1.90 50.29 -13.28
C GLN A 60 -1.19 49.70 -12.04
N ALA A 61 -1.16 48.36 -11.92
CA ALA A 61 -0.39 47.68 -10.88
C ALA A 61 0.08 46.28 -11.29
N VAL A 62 1.00 45.70 -10.51
CA VAL A 62 1.44 44.30 -10.68
C VAL A 62 0.79 43.46 -9.58
N TYR A 63 0.17 42.35 -9.98
CA TYR A 63 -0.45 41.39 -9.08
C TYR A 63 0.21 40.02 -9.17
N LEU A 64 0.15 39.29 -8.05
CA LEU A 64 0.51 37.88 -7.95
C LEU A 64 -0.69 37.14 -7.35
N VAL A 65 -1.31 36.24 -8.13
CA VAL A 65 -2.43 35.40 -7.71
C VAL A 65 -1.89 34.00 -7.44
N SER A 66 -1.90 33.58 -6.17
CA SER A 66 -1.34 32.31 -5.70
C SER A 66 -2.44 31.35 -5.28
N PHE A 67 -2.34 30.10 -5.70
CA PHE A 67 -3.27 29.01 -5.44
C PHE A 67 -2.60 28.05 -4.46
N GLU A 68 -3.09 28.02 -3.22
CA GLU A 68 -2.39 27.42 -2.07
C GLU A 68 -3.26 26.35 -1.39
N LYS A 69 -2.66 25.21 -1.02
CA LYS A 69 -3.26 24.23 -0.10
C LYS A 69 -2.14 23.49 0.63
N ASP A 70 -2.36 23.18 1.91
CA ASP A 70 -1.39 22.46 2.73
C ASP A 70 -1.20 21.01 2.23
N GLY A 71 0.05 20.59 2.04
CA GLY A 71 0.43 19.33 1.36
C GLY A 71 0.46 19.37 -0.18
N PHE A 72 0.12 20.50 -0.82
CA PHE A 72 0.02 20.62 -2.29
C PHE A 72 1.00 21.66 -2.83
N VAL A 73 1.42 21.50 -4.10
CA VAL A 73 2.26 22.47 -4.80
C VAL A 73 1.50 23.78 -5.02
N SER A 74 2.02 24.87 -4.48
CA SER A 74 1.41 26.21 -4.63
C SER A 74 1.79 26.84 -5.96
N LYS A 75 0.83 27.01 -6.88
CA LYS A 75 1.04 27.65 -8.19
C LYS A 75 0.70 29.14 -8.17
N LYS A 76 1.39 29.95 -8.98
CA LYS A 76 1.24 31.41 -9.00
C LYS A 76 1.11 31.95 -10.43
N LEU A 77 0.27 32.95 -10.62
CA LEU A 77 0.15 33.70 -11.88
C LEU A 77 0.44 35.17 -11.61
N ARG A 78 1.25 35.80 -12.48
CA ARG A 78 1.55 37.24 -12.41
C ARG A 78 0.69 37.98 -13.44
N PHE A 79 -0.06 38.99 -12.99
CA PHE A 79 -0.81 39.88 -13.86
C PHE A 79 -0.18 41.29 -13.83
N ASP A 80 0.01 41.90 -14.98
CA ASP A 80 0.53 43.26 -15.14
C ASP A 80 -0.57 44.15 -15.73
N THR A 81 -1.33 44.85 -14.88
CA THR A 81 -2.53 45.59 -15.28
C THR A 81 -2.23 47.00 -15.80
N HIS A 82 -0.97 47.27 -16.20
CA HIS A 82 -0.59 48.52 -16.84
C HIS A 82 -1.09 48.56 -18.29
N VAL A 83 -1.95 49.52 -18.57
CA VAL A 83 -2.62 49.73 -19.87
C VAL A 83 -2.59 51.22 -20.27
N PRO A 84 -2.78 51.54 -21.57
CA PRO A 84 -3.10 52.89 -22.01
C PRO A 84 -4.37 53.41 -21.31
N THR A 85 -4.36 54.65 -20.84
CA THR A 85 -5.47 55.19 -20.01
C THR A 85 -6.75 55.40 -20.80
N ASP A 86 -6.64 55.73 -22.07
CA ASP A 86 -7.72 55.78 -23.07
C ASP A 86 -8.30 54.38 -23.34
N ARG A 87 -7.47 53.33 -23.34
CA ARG A 87 -7.95 51.95 -23.54
C ARG A 87 -8.84 51.43 -22.40
N ILE A 88 -8.68 51.96 -21.18
CA ILE A 88 -9.53 51.61 -20.01
C ILE A 88 -11.01 51.96 -20.27
N GLU A 89 -11.30 53.06 -20.97
CA GLU A 89 -12.69 53.52 -21.20
C GLU A 89 -13.53 52.53 -22.03
N TYR A 90 -12.88 51.61 -22.77
CA TYR A 90 -13.53 50.61 -23.61
C TYR A 90 -13.86 49.28 -22.91
N GLY A 91 -13.27 49.02 -21.73
CA GLY A 91 -13.43 47.76 -20.99
C GLY A 91 -12.66 46.58 -21.62
N PHE A 92 -12.39 45.53 -20.84
CA PHE A 92 -11.54 44.39 -21.27
C PHE A 92 -12.32 43.08 -21.23
N GLU A 93 -11.95 42.14 -22.10
CA GLU A 93 -12.54 40.80 -22.10
C GLU A 93 -12.29 40.08 -20.75
N ILE A 94 -13.22 39.22 -20.32
CA ILE A 94 -13.06 38.47 -19.07
C ILE A 94 -11.95 37.45 -19.26
N PHE A 95 -10.90 37.54 -18.44
CA PHE A 95 -9.74 36.66 -18.58
C PHE A 95 -10.03 35.30 -17.92
N GLU A 96 -10.55 34.36 -18.72
CA GLU A 96 -10.85 32.98 -18.29
C GLU A 96 -9.60 32.09 -18.21
N PHE A 97 -9.41 31.37 -17.10
CA PHE A 97 -8.35 30.35 -16.99
C PHE A 97 -8.66 29.16 -16.06
N LYS A 98 -7.85 28.10 -16.17
CA LYS A 98 -7.85 26.92 -15.28
C LYS A 98 -6.52 26.85 -14.53
N VAL A 99 -6.57 26.62 -13.21
CA VAL A 99 -5.41 26.26 -12.40
C VAL A 99 -5.64 24.91 -11.76
N GLU A 100 -4.59 24.10 -11.75
CA GLU A 100 -4.59 22.77 -11.16
C GLU A 100 -3.33 22.56 -10.32
N ILE A 101 -3.53 22.30 -9.03
CA ILE A 101 -2.47 21.94 -8.07
C ILE A 101 -2.59 20.46 -7.71
N PHE A 102 -1.47 19.86 -7.34
CA PHE A 102 -1.30 18.43 -7.06
C PHE A 102 -0.45 18.28 -5.79
N GLU A 103 -0.35 17.06 -5.25
CA GLU A 103 0.37 16.79 -4.00
C GLU A 103 1.88 17.03 -4.13
N GLN A 104 2.56 17.37 -3.02
CA GLN A 104 4.02 17.47 -3.02
C GLN A 104 4.65 16.09 -2.90
N TYR A 105 5.73 15.85 -3.64
CA TYR A 105 6.50 14.61 -3.60
C TYR A 105 7.92 14.94 -3.12
N ASP A 106 8.34 14.38 -1.99
CA ASP A 106 9.59 14.75 -1.30
C ASP A 106 10.85 14.50 -2.14
N ASP A 107 10.80 13.56 -3.09
CA ASP A 107 11.90 13.20 -3.98
C ASP A 107 12.03 14.14 -5.22
N VAL A 108 11.02 14.97 -5.52
CA VAL A 108 10.93 15.76 -6.77
C VAL A 108 11.19 17.25 -6.52
N ASN A 109 11.92 17.89 -7.44
CA ASN A 109 12.37 19.28 -7.28
C ASN A 109 11.28 20.33 -7.55
N MET A 110 10.36 20.52 -6.60
CA MET A 110 9.25 21.47 -6.70
C MET A 110 9.65 22.97 -6.77
N VAL A 111 10.95 23.30 -6.81
CA VAL A 111 11.43 24.70 -6.78
C VAL A 111 10.91 25.52 -7.96
N ILE A 112 10.72 24.92 -9.15
CA ILE A 112 10.18 25.60 -10.34
C ILE A 112 8.83 26.28 -10.08
N PHE A 113 7.93 25.61 -9.35
CA PHE A 113 6.58 26.11 -9.05
C PHE A 113 6.54 27.29 -8.08
N ASN A 114 7.66 27.65 -7.44
CA ASN A 114 7.75 28.90 -6.68
C ASN A 114 7.71 30.15 -7.56
N GLN A 115 8.08 30.03 -8.84
CA GLN A 115 7.98 31.08 -9.84
C GLN A 115 6.54 31.21 -10.38
N PRO A 116 6.16 32.36 -10.98
CA PRO A 116 4.90 32.45 -11.71
C PRO A 116 4.89 31.47 -12.88
N VAL A 117 3.96 30.50 -12.88
CA VAL A 117 3.79 29.51 -13.96
C VAL A 117 3.18 30.12 -15.22
N GLY A 118 2.67 31.35 -15.11
CA GLY A 118 2.22 32.18 -16.21
C GLY A 118 2.39 33.66 -15.86
N LYS A 119 2.68 34.46 -16.88
CA LYS A 119 2.63 35.92 -16.84
C LYS A 119 1.60 36.39 -17.85
N ILE A 120 0.75 37.31 -17.41
CA ILE A 120 -0.31 37.93 -18.19
C ILE A 120 -0.06 39.44 -18.18
N SER A 121 -0.15 40.07 -19.34
CA SER A 121 0.00 41.52 -19.50
C SER A 121 -0.84 42.03 -20.67
N PHE A 122 -1.06 43.33 -20.73
CA PHE A 122 -1.61 43.98 -21.91
C PHE A 122 -0.71 43.75 -23.14
N SER A 123 -1.33 43.58 -24.31
CA SER A 123 -0.65 43.34 -25.58
C SER A 123 -1.10 44.35 -26.63
N ASP A 124 -0.23 45.31 -26.98
CA ASP A 124 -0.48 46.35 -27.99
C ASP A 124 -0.89 45.78 -29.37
N LEU A 125 -0.57 44.50 -29.64
CA LEU A 125 -0.87 43.82 -30.91
C LEU A 125 -2.35 43.42 -31.05
N ILE A 126 -3.01 43.07 -29.94
CA ILE A 126 -4.43 42.66 -29.92
C ILE A 126 -5.33 43.62 -29.13
N ASP A 127 -4.74 44.63 -28.51
CA ASP A 127 -5.42 45.65 -27.70
C ASP A 127 -6.19 45.03 -26.51
N GLU A 128 -5.64 43.98 -25.90
CA GLU A 128 -6.28 43.13 -24.88
C GLU A 128 -5.22 42.41 -24.02
N PHE A 129 -5.62 41.75 -22.93
CA PHE A 129 -4.72 40.96 -22.07
C PHE A 129 -4.40 39.57 -22.66
N ASP A 130 -3.11 39.21 -22.70
CA ASP A 130 -2.63 37.90 -23.16
C ASP A 130 -1.44 37.40 -22.33
N TYR A 131 -1.03 36.15 -22.54
CA TYR A 131 0.15 35.56 -21.93
C TYR A 131 1.45 36.09 -22.57
N ASP A 132 2.46 36.37 -21.74
CA ASP A 132 3.85 36.56 -22.16
C ASP A 132 4.38 35.25 -22.75
N THR A 133 4.25 35.08 -24.07
CA THR A 133 4.45 33.76 -24.71
C THR A 133 5.89 33.27 -24.59
N ASP A 134 6.89 34.16 -24.55
CA ASP A 134 8.30 33.77 -24.50
C ASP A 134 8.75 33.37 -23.10
N TYR A 135 8.35 34.12 -22.07
CA TYR A 135 8.51 33.66 -20.69
C TYR A 135 7.75 32.35 -20.46
N THR A 136 6.50 32.28 -20.93
CA THR A 136 5.65 31.08 -20.74
C THR A 136 6.30 29.85 -21.36
N LYS A 137 6.79 29.90 -22.62
CA LYS A 137 7.56 28.79 -23.22
C LYS A 137 8.74 28.36 -22.35
N SER A 138 9.54 29.31 -21.86
CA SER A 138 10.78 29.02 -21.12
C SER A 138 10.56 28.36 -19.75
N ILE A 139 9.44 28.66 -19.08
CA ILE A 139 9.05 28.06 -17.81
C ILE A 139 8.19 26.81 -18.02
N GLN A 140 7.39 26.75 -19.08
CA GLN A 140 6.55 25.60 -19.41
C GLN A 140 7.40 24.34 -19.63
N ALA A 141 8.51 24.42 -20.36
CA ALA A 141 9.43 23.29 -20.54
C ALA A 141 9.92 22.71 -19.20
N GLN A 142 10.38 23.55 -18.28
CA GLN A 142 10.85 23.11 -16.95
C GLN A 142 9.71 22.60 -16.06
N ILE A 143 8.47 23.08 -16.28
CA ILE A 143 7.28 22.54 -15.63
C ILE A 143 6.92 21.17 -16.20
N ASP A 144 6.97 20.99 -17.52
CA ASP A 144 6.65 19.74 -18.20
C ASP A 144 7.68 18.65 -17.83
N ASP A 145 8.99 18.96 -17.87
CA ASP A 145 10.06 18.08 -17.37
C ASP A 145 9.77 17.59 -15.92
N THR A 146 9.35 18.51 -15.04
CA THR A 146 9.03 18.18 -13.64
C THR A 146 7.69 17.43 -13.51
N MET A 147 6.74 17.62 -14.43
CA MET A 147 5.46 16.91 -14.44
C MET A 147 5.61 15.46 -14.88
N ASP A 148 6.51 15.19 -15.83
CA ASP A 148 6.85 13.84 -16.24
C ASP A 148 7.53 13.08 -15.07
N GLU A 149 8.48 13.72 -14.34
CA GLU A 149 9.02 13.17 -13.07
C GLU A 149 7.91 12.86 -12.04
N ILE A 150 6.82 13.65 -12.00
CA ILE A 150 5.68 13.43 -11.10
C ILE A 150 4.77 12.29 -11.59
N GLU A 151 4.58 12.12 -12.90
CA GLU A 151 3.77 11.03 -13.45
C GLU A 151 4.47 9.68 -13.24
N ASP A 152 5.78 9.60 -13.53
CA ASP A 152 6.65 8.46 -13.15
C ASP A 152 6.56 8.16 -11.64
N LYS A 153 6.66 9.18 -10.78
CA LYS A 153 6.62 8.99 -9.32
C LYS A 153 5.24 8.56 -8.81
N LYS A 154 4.16 9.01 -9.45
CA LYS A 154 2.79 8.55 -9.19
C LYS A 154 2.62 7.08 -9.57
N GLU A 155 3.18 6.64 -10.70
CA GLU A 155 3.16 5.23 -11.10
C GLU A 155 3.98 4.37 -10.13
N GLU A 156 5.19 4.79 -9.75
CA GLU A 156 6.03 4.08 -8.75
C GLU A 156 5.27 3.87 -7.42
N ILE A 157 4.64 4.92 -6.90
CA ILE A 157 3.87 4.85 -5.65
C ILE A 157 2.63 3.96 -5.80
N ALA A 158 1.93 4.02 -6.94
CA ALA A 158 0.77 3.16 -7.20
C ALA A 158 1.16 1.67 -7.27
N ASP A 159 2.28 1.34 -7.93
CA ASP A 159 2.79 -0.03 -8.03
C ASP A 159 3.32 -0.54 -6.68
N GLN A 160 3.97 0.31 -5.88
CA GLN A 160 4.37 -0.02 -4.50
C GLN A 160 3.14 -0.32 -3.62
N VAL A 161 2.10 0.52 -3.64
CA VAL A 161 0.85 0.30 -2.90
C VAL A 161 0.15 -0.99 -3.36
N ALA A 162 0.06 -1.24 -4.68
CA ALA A 162 -0.53 -2.47 -5.21
C ALA A 162 0.27 -3.73 -4.83
N ALA A 163 1.61 -3.62 -4.77
CA ALA A 163 2.47 -4.70 -4.29
C ALA A 163 2.30 -4.96 -2.79
N GLU A 164 2.18 -3.91 -1.96
CA GLU A 164 1.90 -4.03 -0.53
C GLU A 164 0.50 -4.62 -0.25
N GLU A 165 -0.56 -4.12 -0.90
CA GLU A 165 -1.91 -4.66 -0.75
C GLU A 165 -1.95 -6.14 -1.12
N LYS A 166 -1.29 -6.52 -2.22
CA LYS A 166 -1.15 -7.92 -2.65
C LYS A 166 -0.39 -8.77 -1.62
N ALA A 167 0.73 -8.27 -1.09
CA ALA A 167 1.49 -8.96 -0.04
C ALA A 167 0.66 -9.14 1.23
N GLN A 168 -0.08 -8.11 1.66
CA GLN A 168 -1.00 -8.17 2.79
C GLN A 168 -2.16 -9.16 2.54
N ALA A 169 -2.67 -9.26 1.31
CA ALA A 169 -3.72 -10.20 0.93
C ALA A 169 -3.21 -11.66 0.93
N ASP A 170 -2.01 -11.92 0.40
CA ASP A 170 -1.41 -13.26 0.43
C ASP A 170 -1.02 -13.67 1.87
N VAL A 171 -0.54 -12.74 2.71
CA VAL A 171 -0.35 -12.95 4.16
C VAL A 171 -1.67 -13.31 4.84
N ALA A 172 -2.73 -12.51 4.64
CA ALA A 172 -4.04 -12.76 5.25
C ALA A 172 -4.61 -14.14 4.85
N LYS A 173 -4.43 -14.53 3.58
CA LYS A 173 -4.82 -15.83 3.02
C LYS A 173 -4.00 -16.98 3.60
N GLN A 174 -2.69 -16.80 3.84
CA GLN A 174 -1.85 -17.79 4.53
C GLN A 174 -2.30 -17.97 5.98
N THR A 175 -2.45 -16.89 6.74
CA THR A 175 -2.97 -16.92 8.12
C THR A 175 -4.37 -17.57 8.19
N GLN A 176 -5.27 -17.25 7.26
CA GLN A 176 -6.60 -17.88 7.17
C GLN A 176 -6.52 -19.39 6.87
N ASN A 177 -5.66 -19.82 5.94
CA ASN A 177 -5.49 -21.24 5.63
C ASN A 177 -4.95 -22.02 6.84
N LEU A 178 -3.96 -21.47 7.55
CA LEU A 178 -3.34 -22.09 8.72
C LEU A 178 -4.29 -22.17 9.92
N THR A 179 -5.02 -21.09 10.23
CA THR A 179 -6.06 -21.10 11.29
C THR A 179 -7.22 -22.03 10.96
N THR A 180 -7.65 -22.11 9.70
CA THR A 180 -8.67 -23.08 9.25
C THR A 180 -8.18 -24.53 9.37
N ALA A 181 -6.92 -24.79 9.03
CA ALA A 181 -6.29 -26.09 9.22
C ALA A 181 -6.18 -26.46 10.71
N ALA A 182 -5.78 -25.51 11.56
CA ALA A 182 -5.69 -25.70 13.01
C ALA A 182 -7.05 -26.05 13.63
N GLN A 183 -8.14 -25.35 13.26
CA GLN A 183 -9.48 -25.69 13.77
C GLN A 183 -9.85 -27.13 13.40
N LYS A 184 -9.65 -27.52 12.13
CA LYS A 184 -9.92 -28.89 11.67
C LYS A 184 -9.08 -29.95 12.41
N LEU A 185 -7.87 -29.60 12.86
CA LEU A 185 -7.01 -30.47 13.66
C LEU A 185 -7.47 -30.55 15.12
N GLU A 186 -7.93 -29.44 15.71
CA GLU A 186 -8.57 -29.45 17.05
C GLU A 186 -9.84 -30.30 17.03
N ASP A 187 -10.69 -30.17 16.01
CA ASP A 187 -11.93 -30.94 15.83
C ASP A 187 -11.65 -32.45 15.69
N GLN A 188 -10.45 -32.81 15.22
CA GLN A 188 -9.94 -34.19 15.13
C GLN A 188 -9.20 -34.66 16.40
N GLY A 189 -9.10 -33.83 17.44
CA GLY A 189 -8.36 -34.12 18.67
C GLY A 189 -6.83 -34.05 18.54
N LYS A 190 -6.30 -33.65 17.38
CA LYS A 190 -4.86 -33.53 17.09
C LYS A 190 -4.31 -32.20 17.64
N LEU A 191 -4.35 -32.03 18.96
CA LEU A 191 -3.99 -30.76 19.62
C LEU A 191 -2.58 -30.27 19.27
N GLU A 192 -1.59 -31.16 19.24
CA GLU A 192 -0.20 -30.86 18.90
C GLU A 192 -0.06 -30.23 17.49
N GLU A 193 -0.69 -30.85 16.50
CA GLU A 193 -0.70 -30.38 15.11
C GLU A 193 -1.50 -29.08 14.96
N ALA A 194 -2.57 -28.90 15.74
CA ALA A 194 -3.36 -27.67 15.77
C ALA A 194 -2.57 -26.49 16.38
N ILE A 195 -1.90 -26.70 17.52
CA ILE A 195 -1.04 -25.71 18.17
C ILE A 195 0.07 -25.27 17.23
N GLN A 196 0.76 -26.22 16.58
CA GLN A 196 1.82 -25.93 15.62
C GLN A 196 1.32 -25.08 14.44
N LYS A 197 0.11 -25.36 13.91
CA LYS A 197 -0.49 -24.58 12.83
C LYS A 197 -0.98 -23.19 13.26
N LEU A 198 -1.33 -22.99 14.54
CA LEU A 198 -1.60 -21.65 15.08
C LEU A 198 -0.30 -20.85 15.30
N LYS A 199 0.79 -21.49 15.74
CA LYS A 199 2.11 -20.85 15.87
C LYS A 199 2.60 -20.34 14.51
N GLU A 200 2.60 -21.19 13.49
CA GLU A 200 2.89 -20.78 12.10
C GLU A 200 2.02 -19.61 11.62
N ALA A 201 0.74 -19.55 12.03
CA ALA A 201 -0.16 -18.45 11.67
C ALA A 201 0.18 -17.13 12.40
N ASN A 202 0.66 -17.23 13.64
CA ASN A 202 1.05 -16.10 14.49
C ASN A 202 2.44 -15.55 14.11
N ASP A 203 3.38 -16.43 13.75
CA ASP A 203 4.71 -16.08 13.23
C ASP A 203 4.63 -15.28 11.91
N ILE A 204 3.62 -15.58 11.07
CA ILE A 204 3.32 -14.83 9.83
C ILE A 204 2.66 -13.47 10.12
N LYS A 205 1.77 -13.40 11.11
CA LYS A 205 1.10 -12.16 11.53
C LYS A 205 0.59 -12.27 12.96
N GLU A 206 1.26 -11.59 13.89
CA GLU A 206 0.91 -11.58 15.31
C GLU A 206 -0.57 -11.23 15.51
N ASN A 207 -1.28 -12.06 16.26
CA ASN A 207 -2.70 -11.86 16.54
C ASN A 207 -3.02 -12.28 18.00
N PRO A 208 -3.41 -11.33 18.88
CA PRO A 208 -3.76 -11.61 20.26
C PRO A 208 -4.92 -12.60 20.49
N GLN A 209 -5.69 -12.97 19.46
CA GLN A 209 -6.67 -14.06 19.53
C GLN A 209 -6.03 -15.43 19.22
N THR A 210 -5.13 -15.48 18.22
CA THR A 210 -4.34 -16.69 17.90
C THR A 210 -3.46 -17.09 19.07
N GLU A 211 -2.77 -16.12 19.68
CA GLU A 211 -1.93 -16.32 20.87
C GLU A 211 -2.73 -16.89 22.06
N LYS A 212 -3.90 -16.33 22.36
CA LYS A 212 -4.79 -16.88 23.40
C LYS A 212 -5.24 -18.30 23.09
N LYS A 213 -5.57 -18.58 21.82
CA LYS A 213 -6.00 -19.91 21.40
C LYS A 213 -4.86 -20.94 21.51
N ILE A 214 -3.61 -20.56 21.22
CA ILE A 214 -2.42 -21.38 21.50
C ILE A 214 -2.37 -21.74 22.98
N GLN A 215 -2.40 -20.75 23.87
CA GLN A 215 -2.33 -20.95 25.33
C GLN A 215 -3.49 -21.81 25.87
N GLU A 216 -4.69 -21.66 25.32
CA GLU A 216 -5.85 -22.52 25.65
C GLU A 216 -5.63 -23.98 25.22
N LEU A 217 -5.09 -24.22 24.03
CA LEU A 217 -4.83 -25.57 23.52
C LEU A 217 -3.65 -26.25 24.22
N GLU A 218 -2.56 -25.53 24.50
CA GLU A 218 -1.43 -26.06 25.27
C GLU A 218 -1.86 -26.48 26.68
N LYS A 219 -2.69 -25.65 27.34
CA LYS A 219 -3.28 -25.98 28.64
C LYS A 219 -4.23 -27.20 28.59
N LYS A 220 -5.00 -27.35 27.50
CA LYS A 220 -5.87 -28.50 27.24
C LYS A 220 -5.06 -29.78 27.02
N GLN A 221 -3.95 -29.70 26.28
CA GLN A 221 -2.99 -30.77 26.07
C GLN A 221 -2.29 -31.19 27.37
N GLU A 222 -1.82 -30.23 28.17
CA GLU A 222 -1.19 -30.50 29.47
C GLU A 222 -2.16 -31.19 30.45
N GLN A 223 -3.43 -30.78 30.45
CA GLN A 223 -4.49 -31.43 31.24
C GLN A 223 -4.77 -32.87 30.76
N GLN A 224 -4.82 -33.11 29.45
CA GLN A 224 -4.98 -34.46 28.91
C GLN A 224 -3.78 -35.36 29.24
N ALA A 225 -2.55 -34.86 29.13
CA ALA A 225 -1.33 -35.59 29.49
C ALA A 225 -1.35 -36.00 30.98
N LYS A 226 -1.66 -35.06 31.88
CA LYS A 226 -1.78 -35.34 33.33
C LYS A 226 -2.93 -36.29 33.69
N GLN A 227 -4.00 -36.30 32.88
CA GLN A 227 -5.11 -37.26 33.08
C GLN A 227 -4.75 -38.66 32.57
N GLN A 228 -4.02 -38.75 31.45
CA GLN A 228 -3.50 -40.01 30.91
C GLN A 228 -2.44 -40.62 31.85
N GLU A 229 -1.48 -39.82 32.34
CA GLU A 229 -0.46 -40.24 33.31
C GLU A 229 -1.09 -40.87 34.56
N LYS A 230 -2.11 -40.23 35.14
CA LYS A 230 -2.87 -40.80 36.26
C LYS A 230 -3.64 -42.07 35.89
N GLN A 231 -4.17 -42.15 34.67
CA GLN A 231 -4.87 -43.34 34.22
C GLN A 231 -3.91 -44.52 34.05
N ASP A 232 -2.68 -44.28 33.59
CA ASP A 232 -1.65 -45.31 33.42
C ASP A 232 -0.99 -45.70 34.75
N GLU A 233 -0.75 -44.75 35.67
CA GLU A 233 -0.39 -45.05 37.06
C GLU A 233 -1.46 -45.94 37.72
N PHE A 234 -2.73 -45.54 37.63
CA PHE A 234 -3.86 -46.32 38.14
C PHE A 234 -3.94 -47.72 37.54
N ASN A 235 -3.85 -47.83 36.21
CA ASN A 235 -3.89 -49.11 35.49
C ASN A 235 -2.76 -50.04 35.94
N LYS A 236 -1.56 -49.50 36.17
CA LYS A 236 -0.40 -50.25 36.67
C LYS A 236 -0.62 -50.73 38.11
N VAL A 237 -0.94 -49.82 39.03
CA VAL A 237 -1.15 -50.17 40.45
C VAL A 237 -2.31 -51.15 40.62
N LEU A 238 -3.36 -51.05 39.79
CA LEU A 238 -4.45 -52.02 39.73
C LEU A 238 -3.96 -53.40 39.27
N ALA A 239 -3.13 -53.48 38.23
CA ALA A 239 -2.56 -54.75 37.75
C ALA A 239 -1.62 -55.39 38.79
N ASP A 240 -0.80 -54.59 39.46
CA ASP A 240 0.06 -55.03 40.56
C ASP A 240 -0.79 -55.56 41.75
N ALA A 241 -1.91 -54.89 42.07
CA ALA A 241 -2.86 -55.32 43.10
C ALA A 241 -3.58 -56.64 42.76
N GLU A 242 -4.05 -56.79 41.52
CA GLU A 242 -4.66 -58.03 41.03
C GLU A 242 -3.65 -59.19 41.00
N ALA A 243 -2.38 -58.92 40.65
CA ALA A 243 -1.31 -59.92 40.67
C ALA A 243 -0.96 -60.38 42.10
N ALA A 244 -0.80 -59.45 43.06
CA ALA A 244 -0.57 -59.79 44.46
C ALA A 244 -1.74 -60.62 45.04
N MET A 245 -2.98 -60.23 44.70
CA MET A 245 -4.18 -60.97 45.12
C MET A 245 -4.22 -62.39 44.53
N ALA A 246 -3.80 -62.58 43.27
CA ALA A 246 -3.72 -63.89 42.63
C ALA A 246 -2.60 -64.78 43.22
N GLN A 247 -1.54 -64.18 43.76
CA GLN A 247 -0.46 -64.88 44.47
C GLN A 247 -0.82 -65.22 45.94
N GLY A 248 -1.93 -64.68 46.46
CA GLY A 248 -2.38 -64.89 47.83
C GLY A 248 -1.84 -63.89 48.85
N ASP A 249 -1.08 -62.87 48.44
CA ASP A 249 -0.67 -61.77 49.33
C ASP A 249 -1.83 -60.77 49.50
N LEU A 250 -2.72 -61.10 50.43
CA LEU A 250 -3.90 -60.28 50.73
C LEU A 250 -3.55 -58.94 51.41
N GLU A 251 -2.39 -58.81 52.08
CA GLU A 251 -1.98 -57.56 52.74
C GLU A 251 -1.27 -56.61 51.76
N GLY A 252 -0.40 -57.13 50.89
CA GLY A 252 0.19 -56.37 49.79
C GLY A 252 -0.87 -55.92 48.79
N ALA A 253 -1.76 -56.84 48.38
CA ALA A 253 -2.88 -56.50 47.50
C ALA A 253 -3.78 -55.41 48.11
N LYS A 254 -4.09 -55.47 49.42
CA LYS A 254 -4.89 -54.43 50.09
C LYS A 254 -4.23 -53.05 49.95
N LYS A 255 -2.94 -52.93 50.24
CA LYS A 255 -2.20 -51.66 50.13
C LYS A 255 -2.19 -51.13 48.70
N LEU A 256 -2.02 -51.99 47.70
CA LEU A 256 -2.02 -51.62 46.29
C LEU A 256 -3.42 -51.16 45.82
N PHE A 257 -4.51 -51.83 46.24
CA PHE A 257 -5.87 -51.35 45.98
C PHE A 257 -6.18 -50.02 46.71
N GLU A 258 -5.70 -49.83 47.95
CA GLU A 258 -5.82 -48.55 48.66
C GLU A 258 -5.04 -47.42 47.94
N GLN A 259 -3.85 -47.73 47.39
CA GLN A 259 -3.07 -46.81 46.57
C GLN A 259 -3.79 -46.48 45.24
N ALA A 260 -4.35 -47.47 44.55
CA ALA A 260 -5.14 -47.25 43.33
C ALA A 260 -6.35 -46.32 43.59
N ASN A 261 -7.06 -46.51 44.70
CA ASN A 261 -8.13 -45.60 45.15
C ASN A 261 -7.62 -44.19 45.52
N GLY A 262 -6.32 -44.03 45.79
CA GLY A 262 -5.67 -42.72 45.95
C GLY A 262 -5.41 -42.01 44.61
N VAL A 263 -5.13 -42.76 43.54
CA VAL A 263 -4.87 -42.22 42.19
C VAL A 263 -6.18 -41.88 41.47
N ILE A 264 -7.15 -42.81 41.46
CA ILE A 264 -8.52 -42.59 40.97
C ILE A 264 -9.52 -43.12 42.01
N GLY A 265 -10.07 -42.21 42.79
CA GLY A 265 -10.99 -42.52 43.88
C GLY A 265 -12.35 -43.01 43.41
N GLY A 266 -12.83 -44.10 44.01
CA GLY A 266 -14.18 -44.63 43.80
C GLY A 266 -14.35 -45.56 42.61
N ASP A 267 -13.27 -46.07 42.00
CA ASP A 267 -13.39 -47.07 40.93
C ASP A 267 -14.06 -48.38 41.41
N SER A 268 -14.93 -48.90 40.55
CA SER A 268 -15.73 -50.10 40.77
C SER A 268 -14.91 -51.39 40.89
N LYS A 269 -13.78 -51.53 40.16
CA LYS A 269 -12.91 -52.72 40.27
C LYS A 269 -12.14 -52.67 41.57
N VAL A 270 -11.61 -51.50 41.94
CA VAL A 270 -10.87 -51.31 43.19
C VAL A 270 -11.76 -51.59 44.41
N GLN A 271 -13.00 -51.06 44.43
CA GLN A 271 -13.97 -51.39 45.48
C GLN A 271 -14.30 -52.88 45.53
N ALA A 272 -14.48 -53.53 44.37
CA ALA A 272 -14.72 -54.98 44.30
C ALA A 272 -13.50 -55.82 44.73
N GLY A 273 -12.27 -55.34 44.49
CA GLY A 273 -11.02 -55.95 44.95
C GLY A 273 -10.92 -55.92 46.47
N LEU A 274 -11.04 -54.73 47.07
CA LEU A 274 -11.05 -54.54 48.52
C LEU A 274 -12.13 -55.40 49.21
N ALA A 275 -13.37 -55.40 48.70
CA ALA A 275 -14.46 -56.20 49.27
C ALA A 275 -14.28 -57.72 49.13
N LYS A 276 -13.48 -58.21 48.16
CA LYS A 276 -13.05 -59.61 48.10
C LYS A 276 -11.93 -59.89 49.09
N ILE A 277 -10.96 -58.98 49.22
CA ILE A 277 -9.82 -59.12 50.14
C ILE A 277 -10.29 -59.13 51.60
N GLU A 278 -11.22 -58.26 52.00
CA GLU A 278 -11.79 -58.29 53.35
C GLU A 278 -12.47 -59.63 53.67
N LYS A 279 -13.18 -60.22 52.70
CA LYS A 279 -13.75 -61.57 52.85
C LYS A 279 -12.68 -62.65 52.93
N GLY A 280 -11.63 -62.56 52.11
CA GLY A 280 -10.48 -63.46 52.13
C GLY A 280 -9.74 -63.42 53.47
N ILE A 281 -9.42 -62.22 53.97
CA ILE A 281 -8.77 -62.03 55.27
C ILE A 281 -9.68 -62.51 56.41
N ALA A 282 -10.98 -62.21 56.39
CA ALA A 282 -11.92 -62.69 57.41
C ALA A 282 -12.08 -64.22 57.40
N GLN A 283 -11.99 -64.87 56.23
CA GLN A 283 -12.00 -66.32 56.13
C GLN A 283 -10.66 -66.92 56.56
N ALA A 284 -9.53 -66.40 56.09
CA ALA A 284 -8.19 -66.83 56.52
C ALA A 284 -7.96 -66.64 58.02
N ALA A 285 -8.52 -65.59 58.64
CA ALA A 285 -8.51 -65.39 60.08
C ALA A 285 -9.28 -66.50 60.82
N LYS A 286 -10.48 -66.87 60.35
CA LYS A 286 -11.26 -67.99 60.91
C LYS A 286 -10.60 -69.34 60.69
N GLU A 287 -10.00 -69.56 59.52
CA GLU A 287 -9.25 -70.78 59.21
C GLU A 287 -7.97 -70.85 60.05
N LYS A 288 -7.31 -69.73 60.33
CA LYS A 288 -6.16 -69.65 61.24
C LYS A 288 -6.54 -69.77 62.72
N GLU A 289 -7.71 -69.31 63.12
CA GLU A 289 -8.28 -69.51 64.46
C GLU A 289 -8.70 -70.99 64.67
N ALA A 290 -9.37 -71.59 63.68
CA ALA A 290 -9.69 -73.01 63.66
C ALA A 290 -8.42 -73.89 63.57
N ALA A 291 -7.41 -73.47 62.81
CA ALA A 291 -6.12 -74.12 62.75
C ALA A 291 -5.29 -73.90 64.02
N ALA A 292 -5.47 -72.79 64.75
CA ALA A 292 -4.87 -72.60 66.07
C ALA A 292 -5.55 -73.48 67.13
N ALA A 293 -6.87 -73.66 67.06
CA ALA A 293 -7.59 -74.62 67.90
C ALA A 293 -7.18 -76.08 67.57
N ALA A 294 -7.05 -76.41 66.28
CA ALA A 294 -6.54 -77.70 65.83
C ALA A 294 -5.04 -77.88 66.13
N ALA A 295 -4.25 -76.80 66.14
CA ALA A 295 -2.84 -76.82 66.52
C ALA A 295 -2.64 -76.93 68.03
N ALA A 296 -3.52 -76.37 68.86
CA ALA A 296 -3.54 -76.62 70.30
C ALA A 296 -3.92 -78.08 70.60
N ALA A 297 -4.90 -78.64 69.87
CA ALA A 297 -5.22 -80.07 69.91
C ALA A 297 -4.09 -80.94 69.32
N ALA A 298 -3.27 -80.39 68.41
CA ALA A 298 -2.07 -81.05 67.90
C ALA A 298 -0.85 -80.84 68.79
N GLU A 299 -0.79 -79.83 69.66
CA GLU A 299 0.30 -79.59 70.62
C GLU A 299 0.24 -80.63 71.75
N GLU A 300 -0.95 -81.14 72.06
CA GLU A 300 -1.14 -82.38 72.84
C GLU A 300 -0.59 -83.63 72.13
N ALA A 301 -0.49 -83.63 70.79
CA ALA A 301 -0.08 -84.76 69.96
C ALA A 301 1.34 -84.67 69.35
N ALA A 302 1.95 -83.48 69.31
CA ALA A 302 3.12 -83.13 68.50
C ALA A 302 4.35 -82.74 69.35
N ALA A 303 4.47 -83.31 70.54
CA ALA A 303 5.73 -83.33 71.30
C ALA A 303 6.81 -84.23 70.64
N ASN A 304 6.93 -84.21 69.31
CA ASN A 304 7.75 -85.16 68.54
C ASN A 304 8.17 -84.65 67.14
N ALA A 305 9.48 -84.76 66.83
CA ALA A 305 10.17 -84.53 65.53
C ALA A 305 10.29 -83.07 64.96
N ALA A 306 11.42 -82.77 64.30
CA ALA A 306 11.87 -81.38 63.98
C ALA A 306 12.65 -81.21 62.63
N ALA A 307 12.79 -79.95 62.15
CA ALA A 307 13.75 -79.37 61.15
C ALA A 307 13.62 -79.78 59.64
N LYS A 308 14.11 -79.07 58.57
CA LYS A 308 14.96 -77.84 58.36
C LYS A 308 14.68 -77.07 56.99
N THR A 309 15.66 -76.39 56.36
CA THR A 309 15.55 -75.23 55.38
C THR A 309 16.79 -75.03 54.40
N GLU A 310 16.83 -73.92 53.58
CA GLU A 310 17.84 -73.36 52.59
C GLU A 310 17.68 -73.73 51.07
N THR A 311 18.08 -73.01 49.97
CA THR A 311 18.69 -71.66 49.61
C THR A 311 18.25 -71.19 48.15
N GLU A 312 18.85 -70.41 47.18
CA GLU A 312 20.20 -69.84 46.80
C GLU A 312 20.13 -68.64 45.74
N GLU A 313 21.10 -68.42 44.81
CA GLU A 313 21.38 -67.22 43.91
C GLU A 313 21.44 -67.51 42.34
N ALA A 314 21.71 -66.69 41.28
CA ALA A 314 22.08 -65.27 40.89
C ALA A 314 21.64 -64.97 39.37
N VAL A 315 22.16 -64.16 38.40
CA VAL A 315 23.35 -63.27 38.08
C VAL A 315 23.07 -62.31 36.83
N ILE A 316 24.03 -61.51 36.24
CA ILE A 316 23.76 -60.27 35.37
C ILE A 316 24.41 -60.02 33.91
N PRO A 317 25.17 -58.93 33.47
CA PRO A 317 24.84 -58.09 32.25
C PRO A 317 25.96 -57.48 31.26
N GLU A 318 25.60 -56.54 30.32
CA GLU A 318 26.30 -55.27 29.80
C GLU A 318 26.91 -54.96 28.34
N THR A 319 27.01 -53.63 27.92
CA THR A 319 27.74 -52.84 26.79
C THR A 319 27.13 -52.59 25.34
N GLY A 320 27.44 -51.63 24.38
CA GLY A 320 28.21 -50.32 24.12
C GLY A 320 28.58 -50.03 22.57
N THR A 321 29.01 -48.92 21.85
CA THR A 321 29.02 -47.37 21.83
C THR A 321 29.69 -46.71 20.50
N VAL A 322 29.65 -45.35 20.17
CA VAL A 322 30.53 -44.43 19.24
C VAL A 322 30.20 -44.19 17.68
N ILE A 323 30.63 -43.20 16.77
CA ILE A 323 30.98 -41.69 16.59
C ILE A 323 31.76 -41.40 15.18
N LEU A 324 32.02 -40.29 14.34
CA LEU A 324 31.87 -38.77 14.08
C LEU A 324 32.22 -38.27 12.56
N GLY A 325 32.15 -36.95 12.12
CA GLY A 325 32.73 -36.32 10.82
C GLY A 325 32.36 -34.83 10.33
N ASP A 326 33.09 -34.12 9.37
CA ASP A 326 32.85 -32.70 8.79
C ASP A 326 33.77 -32.15 7.54
N VAL A 327 33.49 -30.96 6.86
CA VAL A 327 34.39 -29.82 6.27
C VAL A 327 34.32 -29.19 4.78
N ARG A 328 34.04 -27.83 4.58
CA ARG A 328 34.43 -26.71 3.55
C ARG A 328 33.91 -26.54 2.04
N VAL A 329 34.14 -25.48 1.15
CA VAL A 329 34.07 -23.92 1.07
C VAL A 329 34.59 -23.22 -0.30
N GLY A 330 34.12 -21.99 -0.75
CA GLY A 330 34.77 -20.96 -1.72
C GLY A 330 33.92 -20.31 -2.92
N GLU A 331 34.22 -19.26 -3.78
CA GLU A 331 34.99 -17.93 -3.81
C GLU A 331 34.85 -17.02 -5.16
N GLU A 332 34.99 -15.63 -5.15
CA GLU A 332 35.27 -14.52 -6.22
C GLU A 332 34.39 -14.20 -7.54
N ALA A 333 34.42 -13.14 -8.46
CA ALA A 333 34.97 -11.74 -8.81
C ALA A 333 34.16 -11.05 -10.06
N SER A 334 34.31 -9.92 -10.86
CA SER A 334 35.11 -8.62 -11.14
C SER A 334 34.44 -7.62 -12.23
N LEU A 335 34.95 -6.40 -12.67
CA LEU A 335 34.33 -5.37 -13.65
C LEU A 335 35.24 -4.19 -14.27
N THR A 336 34.89 -3.44 -15.37
CA THR A 336 35.59 -2.20 -15.98
C THR A 336 34.75 -1.20 -16.90
N ALA A 337 35.20 0.06 -17.22
CA ALA A 337 34.61 1.10 -18.17
C ALA A 337 35.68 2.19 -18.66
N ARG A 338 35.54 3.34 -19.41
CA ARG A 338 34.50 4.25 -20.06
C ARG A 338 35.15 5.32 -21.06
N LEU A 339 34.39 6.18 -21.80
CA LEU A 339 34.70 7.46 -22.57
C LEU A 339 35.33 7.38 -24.01
N SER A 340 35.24 8.33 -24.98
CA SER A 340 34.22 9.34 -25.49
C SER A 340 34.78 10.09 -26.74
N GLU A 341 34.00 10.41 -27.80
CA GLU A 341 34.56 10.92 -29.10
C GLU A 341 34.05 12.29 -29.61
N ASP A 342 33.03 12.89 -28.98
CA ASP A 342 32.05 13.73 -29.68
C ASP A 342 32.50 15.17 -30.07
N GLU A 343 33.42 15.79 -29.33
CA GLU A 343 33.77 17.23 -29.42
C GLU A 343 34.39 17.71 -30.76
N LYS A 344 34.54 16.82 -31.76
CA LYS A 344 35.17 17.14 -33.06
C LYS A 344 34.20 17.20 -34.23
N PHE A 345 32.91 16.92 -34.03
CA PHE A 345 31.92 16.82 -35.11
C PHE A 345 31.18 18.15 -35.36
N ASP A 346 30.71 18.82 -34.30
CA ASP A 346 29.88 20.04 -34.30
C ASP A 346 30.37 21.18 -35.20
N GLY A 347 31.69 21.37 -35.33
CA GLY A 347 32.28 22.51 -36.05
C GLY A 347 32.10 22.49 -37.58
N MET A 348 31.65 21.36 -38.15
CA MET A 348 31.42 21.20 -39.59
C MET A 348 29.94 21.09 -39.96
N MET A 349 29.10 20.52 -39.09
CA MET A 349 27.66 20.32 -39.36
C MET A 349 26.91 21.66 -39.57
N ARG A 350 27.16 22.65 -38.71
CA ARG A 350 26.47 23.97 -38.66
C ARG A 350 26.63 24.90 -39.88
N ARG A 351 27.18 24.40 -40.98
CA ARG A 351 27.22 25.07 -42.30
C ARG A 351 26.66 24.23 -43.44
N ALA A 352 26.46 22.93 -43.24
CA ALA A 352 25.65 22.11 -44.13
C ALA A 352 24.17 22.27 -43.79
N GLU A 353 23.84 22.26 -42.48
CA GLU A 353 22.48 22.37 -41.94
C GLU A 353 21.69 23.55 -42.55
N ILE A 354 22.25 24.77 -42.53
CA ILE A 354 21.57 25.98 -43.03
C ILE A 354 21.24 25.90 -44.53
N GLN A 355 22.10 25.30 -45.36
CA GLN A 355 21.83 25.12 -46.80
C GLN A 355 20.89 23.94 -47.09
N GLN A 356 20.68 23.09 -46.08
CA GLN A 356 19.81 21.93 -46.13
C GLN A 356 18.40 22.29 -45.62
N GLU A 357 18.29 23.20 -44.65
CA GLU A 357 17.02 23.83 -44.21
C GLU A 357 16.34 24.56 -45.37
N GLU A 358 17.03 25.50 -46.05
CA GLU A 358 16.47 26.24 -47.19
C GLU A 358 15.96 25.32 -48.32
N PHE A 359 16.60 24.17 -48.53
CA PHE A 359 16.16 23.17 -49.52
C PHE A 359 14.97 22.33 -49.03
N TYR A 360 14.92 21.98 -47.74
CA TYR A 360 13.81 21.23 -47.17
C TYR A 360 12.53 22.05 -47.06
N GLU A 361 12.59 23.35 -46.79
CA GLU A 361 11.40 24.22 -46.80
C GLU A 361 10.70 24.22 -48.19
N GLU A 362 11.47 24.25 -49.30
CA GLU A 362 10.91 24.13 -50.66
C GLU A 362 10.30 22.75 -50.94
N GLU A 363 10.94 21.65 -50.51
CA GLU A 363 10.40 20.30 -50.70
C GLU A 363 9.21 19.97 -49.79
N GLU A 364 9.15 20.53 -48.57
CA GLU A 364 8.02 20.40 -47.65
C GLU A 364 6.80 21.17 -48.15
N GLN A 365 6.96 22.45 -48.54
CA GLN A 365 5.87 23.23 -49.12
C GLN A 365 5.30 22.60 -50.39
N LYS A 366 6.15 21.95 -51.19
CA LYS A 366 5.72 21.16 -52.35
C LYS A 366 4.89 19.94 -51.93
N GLN A 367 5.33 19.16 -50.93
CA GLN A 367 4.58 18.01 -50.41
C GLN A 367 3.23 18.43 -49.80
N LEU A 368 3.21 19.43 -48.91
CA LEU A 368 1.99 19.95 -48.29
C LEU A 368 0.94 20.38 -49.32
N ARG A 369 1.35 20.99 -50.43
CA ARG A 369 0.44 21.37 -51.52
C ARG A 369 -0.16 20.18 -52.28
N ASP A 370 0.61 19.10 -52.42
CA ASP A 370 0.23 17.91 -53.19
C ASP A 370 -0.63 16.94 -52.32
N ASP A 371 -0.34 16.84 -51.01
CA ASP A 371 -1.13 16.08 -50.02
C ASP A 371 -2.39 16.81 -49.54
N TYR A 372 -2.35 18.14 -49.43
CA TYR A 372 -3.49 18.99 -49.11
C TYR A 372 -3.95 19.87 -50.30
N PRO A 373 -4.39 19.29 -51.44
CA PRO A 373 -4.76 20.03 -52.65
C PRO A 373 -6.14 20.73 -52.56
N ARG A 374 -6.77 20.71 -51.39
CA ARG A 374 -8.03 21.42 -51.10
C ARG A 374 -7.71 22.78 -50.49
N ARG A 375 -8.50 23.81 -50.81
CA ARG A 375 -8.36 25.16 -50.23
C ARG A 375 -8.30 25.16 -48.69
N LYS A 376 -8.97 24.20 -48.03
CA LYS A 376 -8.95 24.03 -46.57
C LYS A 376 -9.06 22.54 -46.22
N THR A 377 -8.17 22.06 -45.36
CA THR A 377 -8.23 20.73 -44.71
C THR A 377 -8.13 20.93 -43.20
N VAL A 378 -8.79 20.08 -42.41
CA VAL A 378 -8.76 20.11 -40.94
C VAL A 378 -8.53 18.68 -40.44
N GLU A 379 -7.55 18.50 -39.58
CA GLU A 379 -7.15 17.21 -39.00
C GLU A 379 -7.04 17.36 -37.48
N THR A 380 -7.20 16.26 -36.72
CA THR A 380 -7.10 16.29 -35.26
C THR A 380 -6.62 14.95 -34.73
N GLU A 381 -5.68 15.01 -33.80
CA GLU A 381 -4.98 13.88 -33.19
C GLU A 381 -4.94 14.04 -31.66
N GLU A 382 -4.91 12.92 -30.95
CA GLU A 382 -4.68 12.87 -29.51
C GLU A 382 -3.21 12.50 -29.29
N ALA A 383 -2.43 13.42 -28.73
CA ALA A 383 -0.97 13.33 -28.59
C ALA A 383 -0.60 13.44 -27.10
N GLY A 384 -0.58 12.28 -26.43
CA GLY A 384 -0.32 12.19 -24.98
C GLY A 384 -1.32 13.02 -24.19
N ASN A 385 -0.82 13.94 -23.34
CA ASN A 385 -1.63 14.82 -22.52
C ASN A 385 -2.25 16.03 -23.27
N SER A 386 -2.39 15.97 -24.59
CA SER A 386 -2.89 17.05 -25.46
C SER A 386 -3.76 16.59 -26.62
N VAL A 387 -4.72 17.41 -27.03
CA VAL A 387 -5.41 17.30 -28.33
C VAL A 387 -4.83 18.34 -29.29
N ILE A 388 -4.33 17.90 -30.44
CA ILE A 388 -3.78 18.78 -31.48
C ILE A 388 -4.76 18.85 -32.63
N THR A 389 -5.12 20.06 -33.06
CA THR A 389 -5.89 20.33 -34.27
C THR A 389 -5.01 21.05 -35.28
N TRP A 390 -4.86 20.47 -36.47
CA TRP A 390 -4.19 21.10 -37.60
C TRP A 390 -5.23 21.63 -38.59
N VAL A 391 -4.99 22.81 -39.17
CA VAL A 391 -5.72 23.35 -40.31
C VAL A 391 -4.70 23.72 -41.38
N TYR A 392 -4.91 23.23 -42.60
CA TYR A 392 -4.06 23.51 -43.75
C TYR A 392 -4.86 24.36 -44.75
N ILE A 393 -4.32 25.51 -45.15
CA ILE A 393 -4.96 26.40 -46.13
C ILE A 393 -4.05 26.53 -47.35
N ASN A 394 -4.52 26.01 -48.48
CA ASN A 394 -3.77 25.98 -49.73
C ASN A 394 -4.08 27.23 -50.57
N TYR A 395 -3.07 28.07 -50.77
CA TYR A 395 -3.13 29.30 -51.58
C TYR A 395 -2.62 29.08 -53.02
N GLY A 396 -2.25 27.85 -53.39
CA GLY A 396 -1.79 27.43 -54.71
C GLY A 396 -0.27 27.48 -54.87
N GLU A 397 0.34 28.61 -54.50
CA GLU A 397 1.80 28.78 -54.50
C GLU A 397 2.45 28.21 -53.23
N PHE A 398 1.75 28.26 -52.09
CA PHE A 398 2.16 27.69 -50.80
C PHE A 398 0.95 27.17 -50.01
N VAL A 399 1.20 26.33 -49.00
CA VAL A 399 0.24 25.92 -47.97
C VAL A 399 0.61 26.59 -46.67
N LYS A 400 -0.31 27.38 -46.12
CA LYS A 400 -0.18 27.97 -44.79
C LYS A 400 -0.67 26.96 -43.75
N THR A 401 0.14 26.69 -42.75
CA THR A 401 -0.15 25.70 -41.70
C THR A 401 -0.63 26.41 -40.44
N TYR A 402 -1.62 25.82 -39.77
CA TYR A 402 -2.19 26.37 -38.55
C TYR A 402 -2.32 25.23 -37.54
N LYS A 403 -1.72 25.39 -36.36
CA LYS A 403 -1.80 24.40 -35.28
C LYS A 403 -2.54 24.99 -34.08
N ARG A 404 -3.41 24.21 -33.45
CA ARG A 404 -3.94 24.48 -32.11
C ARG A 404 -3.61 23.29 -31.22
N VAL A 405 -2.90 23.52 -30.12
CA VAL A 405 -2.60 22.50 -29.11
C VAL A 405 -3.41 22.80 -27.86
N LYS A 406 -4.22 21.84 -27.42
CA LYS A 406 -5.06 21.94 -26.22
C LYS A 406 -4.60 20.89 -25.20
N HIS A 407 -3.96 21.34 -24.12
CA HIS A 407 -3.44 20.47 -23.07
C HIS A 407 -4.51 20.11 -22.04
N ASN A 408 -4.46 18.90 -21.49
CA ASN A 408 -5.35 18.42 -20.42
C ASN A 408 -5.28 19.30 -19.15
N TRP A 409 -4.11 19.88 -18.87
CA TRP A 409 -3.94 20.81 -17.75
C TRP A 409 -4.66 22.15 -17.96
N GLY A 410 -4.96 22.56 -19.20
CA GLY A 410 -5.89 23.65 -19.52
C GLY A 410 -5.41 24.67 -20.57
N GLY A 411 -4.14 24.67 -20.96
CA GLY A 411 -3.59 25.59 -21.95
C GLY A 411 -4.13 25.33 -23.36
N GLU A 412 -4.52 26.40 -24.07
CA GLU A 412 -4.77 26.39 -25.52
C GLU A 412 -3.73 27.29 -26.20
N TYR A 413 -2.82 26.69 -26.96
CA TYR A 413 -1.81 27.38 -27.75
C TYR A 413 -2.16 27.33 -29.24
N PHE A 414 -1.81 28.39 -29.96
CA PHE A 414 -2.13 28.57 -31.37
C PHE A 414 -0.86 28.91 -32.13
N PHE A 415 -0.70 28.39 -33.34
CA PHE A 415 0.48 28.58 -34.18
C PHE A 415 0.07 28.77 -35.65
N ILE A 416 0.89 29.51 -36.38
CA ILE A 416 0.82 29.76 -37.82
C ILE A 416 2.23 29.54 -38.37
N ASP A 417 2.40 28.64 -39.33
CA ASP A 417 3.70 28.36 -39.97
C ASP A 417 4.82 28.09 -38.94
N GLY A 418 4.52 27.23 -37.97
CA GLY A 418 5.38 26.91 -36.83
C GLY A 418 5.48 27.99 -35.75
N GLN A 419 5.21 29.26 -36.07
CA GLN A 419 5.33 30.39 -35.16
C GLN A 419 4.10 30.55 -34.25
N ALA A 420 4.30 30.85 -32.97
CA ALA A 420 3.21 31.01 -32.02
C ALA A 420 2.37 32.29 -32.29
N THR A 421 1.06 32.18 -32.10
CA THR A 421 0.08 33.28 -32.22
C THR A 421 -0.94 33.23 -31.08
N ASN A 422 -1.67 34.33 -30.88
CA ASN A 422 -2.88 34.34 -30.06
C ASN A 422 -4.06 33.63 -30.75
N ARG A 423 -5.05 33.27 -29.93
CA ARG A 423 -6.31 32.60 -30.33
C ARG A 423 -7.10 33.37 -31.37
N ARG A 424 -7.31 34.67 -31.18
CA ARG A 424 -8.23 35.51 -31.96
C ARG A 424 -7.76 35.69 -33.40
N TYR A 425 -6.46 35.86 -33.61
CA TYR A 425 -5.87 35.91 -34.94
C TYR A 425 -5.93 34.55 -35.64
N TRP A 426 -5.67 33.45 -34.92
CA TRP A 426 -5.85 32.09 -35.43
C TRP A 426 -7.30 31.81 -35.84
N GLU A 427 -8.28 32.12 -34.98
CA GLU A 427 -9.71 31.93 -35.28
C GLU A 427 -10.21 32.84 -36.41
N HIS A 428 -9.59 33.99 -36.67
CA HIS A 428 -9.87 34.83 -37.85
C HIS A 428 -9.32 34.21 -39.14
N GLU A 429 -8.04 33.88 -39.14
CA GLU A 429 -7.33 33.36 -40.33
C GLU A 429 -7.79 31.93 -40.73
N THR A 430 -8.35 31.16 -39.79
CA THR A 430 -8.81 29.78 -40.01
C THR A 430 -10.31 29.64 -40.31
N GLN A 431 -11.03 30.70 -40.71
CA GLN A 431 -12.45 30.64 -41.14
C GLN A 431 -12.61 30.38 -42.65
#